data_AF-A0A2V8XBP1-F1
#
_entry.id   AF-A0A2V8XBP1-F1
#
_cell.length_a   1.000
_cell.length_b   1.000
_cell.length_c   1.000
_cell.angle_alpha   90.00
_cell.angle_beta   90.00
_cell.angle_gamma   90.00
#
_symmetry.space_group_name_H-M   'P 1'
#
loop_
_entity.id
_entity.type
_entity.pdbx_description
1 polymer ?
#
loop_
_entity_poly.entity_id
_entity_poly.type
_entity_poly.pdbx_seq_one_letter_code
_entity_poly.pdbx_strand_id
1 'polypeptide(L)'
;MPPALCGKGFDRIGARAYTDGMKVNLTPELQAKLDRLAAQQGRDSESLVHEAVERLVGYDEWFIRQVEKGLAQIDRGEVLEHEEVAARMEKRIAQKQRRA
;
A
#
# COMPACT_ATOMS: atom_id res chain seq x y z
N MET A 1 -14.21 -51.06 -37.98
CA MET A 1 -14.86 -50.66 -36.71
C MET A 1 -13.91 -49.75 -35.94
N PRO A 2 -14.18 -48.45 -35.77
CA PRO A 2 -13.89 -47.74 -34.51
C PRO A 2 -15.07 -47.99 -33.54
N PRO A 3 -15.03 -47.64 -32.23
CA PRO A 3 -14.12 -46.70 -31.55
C PRO A 3 -13.64 -47.13 -30.14
N ALA A 4 -12.69 -46.37 -29.59
CA ALA A 4 -12.72 -45.94 -28.18
C ALA A 4 -11.88 -44.67 -28.04
N LEU A 5 -12.56 -43.53 -27.99
CA LEU A 5 -11.94 -42.25 -27.63
C LEU A 5 -11.58 -42.31 -26.14
N CYS A 6 -10.31 -42.59 -25.84
CA CYS A 6 -9.76 -42.45 -24.50
C CYS A 6 -9.63 -40.96 -24.18
N GLY A 7 -10.30 -40.55 -23.10
CA GLY A 7 -10.57 -39.17 -22.77
C GLY A 7 -9.35 -38.39 -22.30
N LYS A 8 -9.29 -37.14 -22.78
CA LYS A 8 -8.83 -35.92 -22.10
C LYS A 8 -7.91 -36.13 -20.88
N GLY A 9 -6.60 -36.21 -21.14
CA GLY A 9 -5.62 -35.64 -20.22
C GLY A 9 -5.59 -34.13 -20.44
N PHE A 10 -6.51 -33.38 -19.81
CA PHE A 10 -6.25 -31.96 -19.58
C PHE A 10 -5.08 -31.93 -18.62
N ASP A 11 -3.89 -31.73 -19.18
CA ASP A 11 -2.69 -31.41 -18.42
C ASP A 11 -3.07 -30.19 -17.57
N ARG A 12 -3.35 -30.42 -16.28
CA ARG A 12 -3.51 -29.36 -15.32
C ARG A 12 -2.14 -28.72 -15.24
N ILE A 13 -1.95 -27.67 -16.03
CA ILE A 13 -1.05 -26.57 -15.73
C ILE A 13 -1.28 -26.29 -14.25
N GLY A 14 -0.38 -26.79 -13.41
CA GLY A 14 -0.41 -26.55 -11.99
C GLY A 14 -0.22 -25.06 -11.82
N ALA A 15 -1.33 -24.33 -11.76
CA ALA A 15 -1.40 -23.01 -11.19
C ALA A 15 -0.83 -23.14 -9.78
N ARG A 16 0.49 -22.93 -9.67
CA ARG A 16 1.21 -22.80 -8.42
C ARG A 16 0.43 -21.72 -7.68
N ALA A 17 -0.21 -22.11 -6.59
CA ALA A 17 -1.20 -21.33 -5.87
C ALA A 17 -0.69 -19.88 -5.67
N TYR A 18 -1.54 -18.90 -5.96
CA TYR A 18 -1.29 -17.47 -5.79
C TYR A 18 -1.13 -17.02 -4.32
N THR A 19 -0.83 -17.93 -3.41
CA THR A 19 -0.69 -17.66 -1.98
C THR A 19 0.42 -18.56 -1.43
N ASP A 20 1.67 -18.13 -1.64
CA ASP A 20 2.76 -18.65 -0.83
C ASP A 20 2.67 -17.97 0.55
N GLY A 21 2.59 -18.77 1.62
CA GLY A 21 2.46 -18.24 2.97
C GLY A 21 3.80 -17.70 3.46
N MET A 22 3.90 -16.39 3.70
CA MET A 22 5.09 -15.77 4.27
C MET A 22 5.11 -15.97 5.78
N LYS A 23 6.22 -16.52 6.32
CA LYS A 23 6.45 -16.58 7.77
C LYS A 23 7.20 -15.33 8.23
N VAL A 24 6.61 -14.59 9.17
CA VAL A 24 7.22 -13.42 9.79
C VAL A 24 7.52 -13.72 11.25
N ASN A 25 8.76 -13.52 11.67
CA ASN A 25 9.15 -13.66 13.08
C ASN A 25 8.95 -12.32 13.78
N LEU A 26 8.01 -12.26 14.73
CA LEU A 26 7.77 -11.10 15.56
C LEU A 26 8.49 -11.25 16.90
N THR A 27 8.93 -10.13 17.50
CA THR A 27 9.44 -10.19 18.88
C THR A 27 8.29 -10.54 19.82
N PRO A 28 8.56 -11.21 20.97
CA PRO A 28 7.52 -11.59 21.91
C PRO A 28 6.65 -10.41 22.37
N GLU A 29 7.25 -9.23 22.53
CA GLU A 29 6.57 -8.01 22.94
C GLU A 29 5.64 -7.49 21.84
N LEU A 30 6.05 -7.57 20.58
CA LEU A 30 5.24 -7.14 19.44
C LEU A 30 4.08 -8.11 19.20
N GLN A 31 4.33 -9.41 19.29
CA GLN A 31 3.29 -10.44 19.22
C GLN A 31 2.22 -10.22 20.31
N ALA A 32 2.63 -10.02 21.57
CA ALA A 32 1.70 -9.77 22.67
C ALA A 32 0.86 -8.49 22.46
N LYS A 33 1.46 -7.43 21.91
CA LYS A 33 0.73 -6.20 21.55
C LYS A 33 -0.26 -6.44 20.43
N LEU A 34 0.13 -7.16 19.40
CA LEU A 34 -0.72 -7.53 18.27
C LEU A 34 -1.92 -8.35 18.74
N ASP A 35 -1.70 -9.38 19.54
CA ASP A 35 -2.77 -10.25 20.05
C ASP A 35 -3.74 -9.50 20.95
N ARG A 36 -3.23 -8.60 21.80
CA ARG A 36 -4.09 -7.71 22.60
C ARG A 36 -4.95 -6.81 21.72
N LEU A 37 -4.36 -6.23 20.68
CA LEU A 37 -5.07 -5.33 19.76
C LEU A 37 -6.13 -6.10 18.95
N ALA A 38 -5.78 -7.30 18.48
CA ALA A 38 -6.68 -8.22 17.78
C ALA A 38 -7.88 -8.57 18.65
N ALA A 39 -7.63 -9.00 19.90
CA ALA A 39 -8.67 -9.33 20.86
C ALA A 39 -9.59 -8.15 21.17
N GLN A 40 -9.06 -6.93 21.32
CA GLN A 40 -9.86 -5.73 21.54
C GLN A 40 -10.75 -5.37 20.35
N GLN A 41 -10.30 -5.66 19.13
CA GLN A 41 -11.07 -5.41 17.92
C GLN A 41 -12.00 -6.57 17.53
N GLY A 42 -11.89 -7.72 18.20
CA GLY A 42 -12.58 -8.94 17.81
C GLY A 42 -12.13 -9.49 16.45
N ARG A 43 -10.88 -9.22 16.08
CA ARG A 43 -10.27 -9.61 14.80
C ARG A 43 -9.17 -10.63 15.02
N ASP A 44 -8.80 -11.36 13.98
CA ASP A 44 -7.63 -12.23 13.99
C ASP A 44 -6.32 -11.43 13.81
N SER A 45 -5.26 -11.87 14.48
CA SER A 45 -3.94 -11.23 14.44
C SER A 45 -3.33 -11.25 13.03
N GLU A 46 -3.62 -12.28 12.24
CA GLU A 46 -3.11 -12.42 10.87
C GLU A 46 -3.70 -11.36 9.93
N SER A 47 -5.01 -11.13 9.97
CA SER A 47 -5.66 -10.07 9.20
C SER A 47 -5.19 -8.68 9.59
N LEU A 48 -4.87 -8.44 10.87
CA LEU A 48 -4.25 -7.18 11.28
C LEU A 48 -2.85 -7.01 10.72
N VAL A 49 -2.05 -8.08 10.65
CA VAL A 49 -0.72 -8.04 10.03
C VAL A 49 -0.84 -7.79 8.52
N HIS A 50 -1.76 -8.48 7.83
CA HIS A 50 -2.00 -8.25 6.42
C HIS A 50 -2.42 -6.82 6.13
N GLU A 51 -3.38 -6.28 6.88
CA GLU A 51 -3.79 -4.87 6.72
C GLU A 51 -2.62 -3.90 6.99
N ALA A 52 -1.83 -4.15 8.03
CA ALA A 52 -0.67 -3.32 8.34
C ALA A 52 0.36 -3.31 7.19
N VAL A 53 0.61 -4.48 6.58
CA VAL A 53 1.51 -4.63 5.43
C VAL A 53 0.93 -3.95 4.19
N GLU A 54 -0.35 -4.14 3.88
CA GLU A 54 -1.01 -3.47 2.74
C GLU A 54 -0.92 -1.94 2.86
N ARG A 55 -1.18 -1.41 4.05
CA ARG A 55 -1.10 0.03 4.31
C ARG A 55 0.33 0.55 4.17
N LEU A 56 1.32 -0.19 4.66
CA LEU A 56 2.73 0.18 4.55
C LEU A 56 3.16 0.21 3.08
N VAL A 57 2.93 -0.88 2.35
CA VAL A 57 3.33 -0.99 0.94
C VAL A 57 2.64 0.06 0.09
N GLY A 58 1.32 0.25 0.27
CA GLY A 58 0.58 1.28 -0.46
C GLY A 58 1.06 2.70 -0.15
N TYR A 59 1.41 2.98 1.12
CA TYR A 59 1.97 4.27 1.50
C TYR A 59 3.35 4.49 0.89
N ASP A 60 4.24 3.51 0.97
CA ASP A 60 5.61 3.60 0.45
C ASP A 60 5.61 3.77 -1.08
N GLU A 61 4.78 3.01 -1.80
CA GLU A 61 4.62 3.17 -3.26
C GLU A 61 4.14 4.57 -3.63
N TRP A 62 3.12 5.08 -2.93
CA TRP A 62 2.64 6.43 -3.15
C TRP A 62 3.73 7.48 -2.83
N PHE A 63 4.44 7.31 -1.71
CA PHE A 63 5.46 8.23 -1.24
C PHE A 63 6.61 8.32 -2.23
N ILE A 64 7.16 7.18 -2.67
CA ILE A 64 8.22 7.11 -3.68
C ILE A 64 7.79 7.84 -4.95
N ARG A 65 6.57 7.59 -5.45
CA ARG A 65 6.05 8.31 -6.62
C ARG A 65 5.96 9.82 -6.43
N GLN A 66 5.56 10.28 -5.23
CA GLN A 66 5.52 11.73 -4.96
C GLN A 66 6.92 12.34 -4.90
N VAL A 67 7.90 11.62 -4.32
CA VAL A 67 9.30 12.05 -4.30
C VAL A 67 9.87 12.15 -5.71
N GLU A 68 9.70 11.11 -6.53
CA GLU A 68 10.13 11.11 -7.94
C GLU A 68 9.51 12.26 -8.73
N LYS A 69 8.21 12.51 -8.51
CA LYS A 69 7.53 13.66 -9.12
C LYS A 69 8.19 14.97 -8.71
N GLY A 70 8.47 15.17 -7.43
CA GLY A 70 9.13 16.38 -6.92
C GLY A 70 10.53 16.56 -7.49
N LEU A 71 11.32 15.49 -7.58
CA LEU A 71 12.64 15.53 -8.21
C LEU A 71 12.54 15.94 -9.69
N ALA A 72 11.61 15.36 -10.44
CA ALA A 72 11.39 15.75 -11.83
C ALA A 72 10.90 17.20 -11.97
N GLN A 73 10.18 17.75 -11.00
CA GLN A 73 9.82 19.18 -10.97
C GLN A 73 11.04 20.07 -10.78
N ILE A 74 11.95 19.69 -9.88
CA ILE A 74 13.23 20.39 -9.68
C ILE A 74 14.04 20.38 -10.97
N ASP A 75 14.16 19.24 -11.65
CA ASP A 75 14.90 19.11 -12.91
C ASP A 75 14.33 20.00 -14.03
N ARG A 76 13.02 20.27 -14.01
CA ARG A 76 12.35 21.18 -14.95
C ARG A 76 12.38 22.66 -14.49
N GLY A 77 12.97 22.95 -13.33
CA GLY A 77 12.97 24.29 -12.75
C GLY A 77 11.60 24.75 -12.21
N GLU A 78 10.66 23.82 -11.97
CA GLU A 78 9.34 24.09 -11.38
C GLU A 78 9.44 24.25 -9.85
N VAL A 79 10.35 25.11 -9.39
CA VAL A 79 10.57 25.44 -7.99
C VAL A 79 10.10 26.87 -7.70
N LEU A 80 9.80 27.14 -6.44
CA LEU A 80 9.37 28.46 -5.99
C LEU A 80 10.31 28.93 -4.89
N GLU A 81 10.64 30.22 -4.91
CA GLU A 81 11.38 30.86 -3.83
C GLU A 81 10.54 30.92 -2.55
N HIS A 82 11.23 30.98 -1.41
CA HIS A 82 10.58 30.99 -0.09
C HIS A 82 9.49 32.07 0.04
N GLU A 83 9.78 33.29 -0.41
CA GLU A 83 8.86 34.43 -0.36
C GLU A 83 7.61 34.20 -1.23
N GLU A 84 7.79 33.57 -2.39
CA GLU A 84 6.67 33.25 -3.29
C GLU A 84 5.74 32.21 -2.69
N VAL A 85 6.30 31.20 -2.00
CA VAL A 85 5.53 30.21 -1.25
C VAL A 85 4.71 30.87 -0.15
N ALA A 86 5.33 31.77 0.64
CA ALA A 86 4.65 32.48 1.73
C ALA A 86 3.46 33.32 1.21
N ALA A 87 3.68 34.14 0.19
CA ALA A 87 2.63 34.97 -0.41
C ALA A 87 1.47 34.13 -0.97
N ARG A 88 1.77 32.99 -1.58
CA ARG A 88 0.75 32.07 -2.11
C ARG A 88 -0.09 31.43 -1.00
N MET A 89 0.53 31.10 0.13
CA MET A 89 -0.16 30.52 1.28
C MET A 89 -1.08 31.54 1.96
N GLU A 90 -0.60 32.76 2.19
CA GLU A 90 -1.42 33.87 2.73
C GLU A 90 -2.66 34.12 1.87
N LYS A 91 -2.49 34.17 0.54
CA LYS A 91 -3.59 34.34 -0.40
C LYS A 91 -4.63 33.22 -0.28
N ARG A 92 -4.20 31.97 -0.14
CA ARG A 92 -5.11 30.81 0.03
C ARG A 92 -5.87 30.86 1.36
N ILE A 93 -5.20 31.27 2.43
CA ILE A 93 -5.82 31.42 3.76
C ILE A 93 -6.90 32.51 3.72
N ALA A 94 -6.58 33.69 3.19
CA ALA A 94 -7.52 34.80 3.05
C ALA A 94 -8.73 34.42 2.17
N GLN A 95 -8.51 33.66 1.09
CA GLN A 95 -9.60 33.17 0.24
C GLN A 95 -10.53 32.19 0.95
N LYS A 96 -10.00 31.28 1.78
CA LYS A 96 -10.84 30.37 2.57
C LYS A 96 -11.65 31.13 3.62
N GLN A 97 -11.06 32.12 4.28
CA GLN A 97 -11.74 32.95 5.28
C GLN A 97 -12.88 33.77 4.69
N ARG A 98 -12.76 34.24 3.45
CA ARG A 98 -13.83 34.97 2.73
C ARG A 98 -14.99 34.07 2.27
N ARG A 99 -14.78 32.76 2.25
CA ARG A 99 -15.79 31.76 1.81
C ARG A 99 -16.47 31.06 2.99
N ALA A 100 -16.03 31.34 4.22
CA ALA A 100 -16.66 30.92 5.46
C ALA A 100 -17.62 32.02 5.93
#